data_AF-A0A9P9BTW7-F1
#
_entry.id   AF-A0A9P9BTW7-F1
#
_cell.length_a   1.000
_cell.length_b   1.000
_cell.length_c   1.000
_cell.angle_alpha   90.00
_cell.angle_beta   90.00
_cell.angle_gamma   90.00
#
_symmetry.space_group_name_H-M   'P 1'
#
loop_
_entity.id
_entity.type
_entity.pdbx_description
1 polymer ?
#
loop_
_entity_poly.entity_id
_entity_poly.type
_entity_poly.pdbx_seq_one_letter_code
_entity_poly.pdbx_strand_id
1 'polypeptide(L)'
;MASDPCVNCHEAEGKYKCPQCTQRTCSVACSKKHKESHPPQEAGTSTAIKTDGNSPSTIQGSEACNTADASTSNTQSQKANDLADMPEYKMLMTRYPQLLNLLSGIAAATDPPTTTSTSSLTETAAGNTAPRYTGKKQEPWTPDIGIQKGMEVLKSARQARGTDSEGIREFIELHRLWQARQQEAAANQARTDREAAAAARKKLAEADAQAIKELLEKEKASAR
;
A
#
# COMPACT_ATOMS: atom_id res chain seq x y z
N MET A 1 2.15 11.63 35.77
CA MET A 1 1.34 11.73 34.54
C MET A 1 1.31 13.21 34.20
N ALA A 2 2.07 13.65 33.20
CA ALA A 2 2.10 15.06 32.82
C ALA A 2 0.82 15.38 32.03
N SER A 3 0.02 16.32 32.53
CA SER A 3 -1.17 16.80 31.85
C SER A 3 -0.77 17.85 30.82
N ASP A 4 -1.04 17.60 29.53
CA ASP A 4 -0.72 18.57 28.47
C ASP A 4 -1.58 19.84 28.64
N PRO A 5 -0.96 21.04 28.68
CA PRO A 5 -1.69 22.29 28.82
C PRO A 5 -2.49 22.61 27.55
N CYS A 6 -3.57 23.38 27.71
CA CYS A 6 -4.40 23.85 26.61
C CYS A 6 -3.57 24.63 25.57
N VAL A 7 -3.62 24.25 24.29
CA VAL A 7 -2.89 24.95 23.22
C VAL A 7 -3.39 26.37 22.90
N ASN A 8 -4.55 26.76 23.45
CA ASN A 8 -5.14 28.06 23.16
C ASN A 8 -4.92 29.09 24.29
N CYS A 9 -4.88 28.66 25.55
CA CYS A 9 -4.69 29.57 26.70
C CYS A 9 -3.51 29.19 27.60
N HIS A 10 -2.94 27.99 27.44
CA HIS A 10 -1.81 27.45 28.22
C HIS A 10 -1.95 27.46 29.75
N GLU A 11 -3.10 27.84 30.29
CA GLU A 11 -3.33 28.05 31.72
C GLU A 11 -3.93 26.83 32.43
N ALA A 12 -4.75 26.06 31.72
CA ALA A 12 -5.46 24.90 32.26
C ALA A 12 -5.15 23.63 31.48
N GLU A 13 -5.22 22.50 32.17
CA GLU A 13 -5.02 21.17 31.58
C GLU A 13 -6.04 20.90 30.46
N GLY A 14 -5.57 20.32 29.36
CA GLY A 14 -6.37 20.07 28.17
C GLY A 14 -7.36 18.91 28.35
N LYS A 15 -8.64 19.25 28.55
CA LYS A 15 -9.76 18.29 28.70
C LYS A 15 -10.27 17.71 27.37
N TYR A 16 -10.22 18.46 26.28
CA TYR A 16 -10.80 18.10 24.98
C TYR A 16 -9.72 17.95 23.90
N LYS A 17 -9.84 16.95 23.03
CA LYS A 17 -8.90 16.67 21.93
C LYS A 17 -9.47 17.13 20.59
N CYS A 18 -8.70 17.85 19.78
CA CYS A 18 -9.10 18.23 18.42
C CYS A 18 -9.04 17.03 17.46
N PRO A 19 -10.07 16.75 16.64
CA PRO A 19 -10.03 15.65 15.67
C PRO A 19 -9.11 15.90 14.47
N GLN A 20 -8.75 17.16 14.17
CA GLN A 20 -7.92 17.52 13.01
C GLN A 20 -6.42 17.45 13.29
N CYS A 21 -5.96 17.95 14.44
CA CYS A 21 -4.52 17.98 14.77
C CYS A 21 -4.16 17.31 16.09
N THR A 22 -5.12 16.67 16.78
CA THR A 22 -4.92 15.96 18.05
C THR A 22 -4.50 16.79 19.26
N GLN A 23 -4.35 18.12 19.11
CA GLN A 23 -4.00 19.03 20.20
C GLN A 23 -5.09 19.16 21.27
N ARG A 24 -4.69 19.44 22.51
CA ARG A 24 -5.61 19.51 23.65
C ARG A 24 -6.04 20.93 24.00
N THR A 25 -7.32 21.08 24.34
CA THR A 25 -7.95 22.35 24.73
C THR A 25 -8.70 22.19 26.05
N CYS A 26 -8.68 23.20 26.93
CA CYS A 26 -9.31 23.12 28.25
C CYS A 26 -10.84 23.27 28.21
N SER A 27 -11.38 23.97 27.20
CA SER A 27 -12.81 24.28 27.08
C SER A 27 -13.28 24.28 25.63
N VAL A 28 -14.61 24.20 25.44
CA VAL A 28 -15.25 24.28 24.12
C VAL A 28 -14.96 25.63 23.44
N ALA A 29 -14.83 26.71 24.22
CA ALA A 29 -14.44 28.02 23.69
C ALA A 29 -13.01 28.02 23.11
N CYS A 30 -12.07 27.37 23.79
CA CYS A 30 -10.71 27.16 23.29
C CYS A 30 -10.69 26.22 22.06
N SER A 31 -11.55 25.20 22.04
CA SER A 31 -11.70 24.29 20.90
C SER A 31 -12.21 25.01 19.63
N LYS A 32 -13.16 25.95 19.77
CA LYS A 32 -13.65 26.75 18.62
C LYS A 32 -12.57 27.66 18.05
N LYS A 33 -11.88 28.43 18.89
CA LYS A 33 -10.76 29.29 18.46
C LYS A 33 -9.62 28.49 17.80
N HIS A 34 -9.33 27.33 18.36
CA HIS A 34 -8.35 26.42 17.79
C HIS A 34 -8.76 25.89 16.40
N LYS A 35 -10.05 25.58 16.19
CA LYS A 35 -10.56 25.14 14.88
C LYS A 35 -10.49 26.21 13.80
N GLU A 36 -10.75 27.46 14.16
CA GLU A 36 -10.66 28.62 13.26
C GLU A 36 -9.21 28.92 12.85
N SER A 37 -8.24 28.48 13.65
CA SER A 37 -6.81 28.67 13.38
C SER A 37 -6.18 27.51 12.58
N HIS A 38 -6.98 26.56 12.08
CA HIS A 38 -6.46 25.57 11.15
C HIS A 38 -6.21 26.24 9.79
N PRO A 39 -5.02 26.04 9.18
CA PRO A 39 -4.83 26.43 7.79
C PRO A 39 -5.89 25.73 6.92
N PRO A 40 -6.44 26.39 5.88
CA PRO A 40 -7.43 25.78 5.00
C PRO A 40 -6.89 24.48 4.39
N GLN A 41 -7.29 23.36 4.99
CA GLN A 41 -7.05 22.04 4.45
C GLN A 41 -8.09 21.84 3.36
N GLU A 42 -7.63 21.71 2.11
CA GLU A 42 -8.46 21.56 0.92
C GLU A 42 -9.50 20.46 1.11
N ALA A 43 -10.73 20.88 1.39
CA ALA A 43 -11.89 20.02 1.44
C ALA A 43 -12.43 19.91 0.01
N GLY A 44 -12.15 18.79 -0.65
CA GLY A 44 -12.86 18.40 -1.86
C GLY A 44 -14.35 18.27 -1.57
N THR A 45 -15.13 19.28 -1.94
CA THR A 45 -16.57 19.17 -2.13
C THR A 45 -16.98 20.03 -3.33
N SER A 46 -17.50 19.38 -4.35
CA SER A 46 -18.07 19.97 -5.56
C SER A 46 -19.17 20.97 -5.23
N THR A 47 -19.08 22.18 -5.79
CA THR A 47 -20.24 22.95 -6.27
C THR A 47 -19.77 23.83 -7.43
N ALA A 48 -20.40 23.64 -8.58
CA ALA A 48 -20.19 24.40 -9.82
C ALA A 48 -20.62 25.86 -9.68
N ILE A 49 -19.95 26.81 -10.35
CA ILE A 49 -20.50 27.80 -11.32
C ILE A 49 -19.33 28.44 -12.14
N LYS A 50 -19.34 28.14 -13.45
CA LYS A 50 -19.11 28.95 -14.70
C LYS A 50 -17.93 29.95 -14.86
N THR A 51 -17.14 29.69 -15.93
CA THR A 51 -16.61 30.54 -17.05
C THR A 51 -16.62 32.08 -16.89
N ASP A 52 -15.66 32.90 -17.33
CA ASP A 52 -14.61 32.89 -18.39
C ASP A 52 -13.55 33.98 -18.06
N GLY A 53 -12.34 33.94 -18.64
CA GLY A 53 -11.57 35.19 -18.92
C GLY A 53 -10.06 35.27 -18.62
N ASN A 54 -9.24 34.60 -19.45
CA ASN A 54 -8.00 35.05 -20.11
C ASN A 54 -6.78 35.70 -19.36
N SER A 55 -5.62 35.06 -19.61
CA SER A 55 -4.27 35.60 -19.95
C SER A 55 -3.15 35.75 -18.89
N PRO A 56 -1.87 35.63 -19.31
CA PRO A 56 -0.86 34.80 -18.65
C PRO A 56 0.34 35.59 -18.07
N SER A 57 1.16 34.95 -17.24
CA SER A 57 2.57 35.34 -17.06
C SER A 57 3.45 34.18 -16.56
N THR A 58 4.36 33.81 -17.45
CA THR A 58 5.74 33.30 -17.32
C THR A 58 6.43 33.55 -15.97
N ILE A 59 7.08 32.53 -15.38
CA ILE A 59 8.56 32.36 -15.30
C ILE A 59 8.92 31.10 -14.51
N GLN A 60 9.90 30.40 -15.07
CA GLN A 60 10.57 29.19 -14.62
C GLN A 60 11.36 29.38 -13.32
N GLY A 61 11.53 28.27 -12.58
CA GLY A 61 12.75 28.04 -11.81
C GLY A 61 12.55 27.45 -10.43
N SER A 62 12.54 26.11 -10.34
CA SER A 62 13.12 25.38 -9.20
C SER A 62 13.08 23.88 -9.48
N GLU A 63 14.21 23.35 -9.92
CA GLU A 63 14.50 21.92 -9.91
C GLU A 63 14.79 21.49 -8.47
N ALA A 64 13.90 20.70 -7.88
CA ALA A 64 14.27 19.78 -6.81
C ALA A 64 13.24 18.64 -6.72
N CYS A 65 13.74 17.44 -6.99
CA CYS A 65 13.49 16.23 -6.22
C CYS A 65 12.02 15.79 -6.00
N ASN A 66 11.71 14.63 -6.59
CA ASN A 66 10.92 13.51 -6.05
C ASN A 66 9.86 13.04 -7.05
N THR A 67 10.17 11.95 -7.75
CA THR A 67 9.13 11.05 -8.23
C THR A 67 9.58 9.62 -7.96
N ALA A 68 9.38 9.21 -6.72
CA ALA A 68 9.27 7.81 -6.34
C ALA A 68 7.93 7.67 -5.62
N ASP A 69 6.85 7.43 -6.39
CA ASP A 69 5.79 6.48 -6.03
C ASP A 69 4.74 6.42 -7.15
N ALA A 70 5.00 5.60 -8.16
CA ALA A 70 4.00 5.21 -9.17
C ALA A 70 4.26 3.80 -9.76
N SER A 71 5.08 2.98 -9.08
CA SER A 71 5.55 1.71 -9.66
C SER A 71 5.00 0.45 -8.98
N THR A 72 4.31 0.59 -7.84
CA THR A 72 3.87 -0.57 -7.04
C THR A 72 2.67 -1.31 -7.66
N SER A 73 1.74 -0.62 -8.32
CA SER A 73 0.58 -1.28 -8.95
C SER A 73 0.94 -2.03 -10.24
N ASN A 74 1.85 -1.48 -11.05
CA ASN A 74 2.25 -2.08 -12.32
C ASN A 74 3.07 -3.38 -12.10
N THR A 75 3.96 -3.40 -11.10
CA THR A 75 4.77 -4.60 -10.81
C THR A 75 3.95 -5.75 -10.25
N GLN A 76 2.87 -5.51 -9.50
CA GLN A 76 2.01 -6.60 -8.99
C GLN A 76 1.17 -7.23 -10.11
N SER A 77 0.69 -6.43 -11.06
CA SER A 77 -0.04 -6.92 -12.24
C SER A 77 0.88 -7.75 -13.16
N GLN A 78 2.10 -7.28 -13.43
CA GLN A 78 3.08 -8.03 -14.23
C GLN A 78 3.49 -9.35 -13.58
N LYS A 79 3.62 -9.39 -12.25
CA LYS A 79 3.87 -10.61 -11.47
C LYS A 79 2.74 -11.64 -11.58
N ALA A 80 1.49 -11.19 -11.55
CA ALA A 80 0.33 -12.07 -11.68
C ALA A 80 0.24 -12.67 -13.10
N ASN A 81 0.57 -11.89 -14.13
CA ASN A 81 0.61 -12.38 -15.51
C ASN A 81 1.71 -13.43 -15.72
N ASP A 82 2.90 -13.21 -15.16
CA ASP A 82 4.03 -14.15 -15.25
C ASP A 82 3.70 -15.54 -14.64
N LEU A 83 3.00 -15.56 -13.50
CA LEU A 83 2.52 -16.81 -12.90
C LEU A 83 1.45 -17.50 -13.76
N ALA A 84 0.51 -16.72 -14.31
CA ALA A 84 -0.58 -17.26 -15.14
C ALA A 84 -0.10 -17.85 -16.47
N ASP A 85 1.04 -17.37 -16.98
CA ASP A 85 1.63 -17.84 -18.22
C ASP A 85 2.35 -19.19 -18.10
N MET A 86 2.74 -19.58 -16.88
CA MET A 86 3.44 -20.84 -16.64
C MET A 86 2.62 -22.07 -17.04
N PRO A 87 3.23 -23.07 -17.71
CA PRO A 87 2.53 -24.28 -18.12
C PRO A 87 1.99 -25.07 -16.93
N GLU A 88 2.68 -25.03 -15.78
CA GLU A 88 2.25 -25.70 -14.55
C GLU A 88 0.95 -25.10 -14.02
N TYR A 89 0.77 -23.78 -14.09
CA TYR A 89 -0.47 -23.12 -13.70
C TYR A 89 -1.64 -23.50 -14.63
N LYS A 90 -1.39 -23.50 -15.95
CA LYS A 90 -2.38 -23.91 -16.96
C LYS A 90 -2.80 -25.38 -16.79
N MET A 91 -1.85 -26.26 -16.51
CA MET A 91 -2.11 -27.66 -16.18
C MET A 91 -2.93 -27.82 -14.90
N LEU A 92 -2.59 -27.05 -13.86
CA LEU A 92 -3.32 -27.07 -12.60
C LEU A 92 -4.79 -26.66 -12.79
N MET A 93 -5.04 -25.61 -13.57
CA MET A 93 -6.40 -25.17 -13.89
C MET A 93 -7.18 -26.21 -14.71
N THR A 94 -6.50 -26.95 -15.57
CA THR A 94 -7.13 -28.03 -16.36
C THR A 94 -7.49 -29.22 -15.48
N ARG A 95 -6.64 -29.56 -14.50
CA ARG A 95 -6.86 -30.65 -13.55
C ARG A 95 -7.96 -30.32 -12.53
N TYR A 96 -8.03 -29.06 -12.10
CA TYR A 96 -8.99 -28.58 -11.11
C TYR A 96 -9.82 -27.40 -11.66
N PRO A 97 -10.85 -27.66 -12.48
CA PRO A 97 -11.64 -26.58 -13.10
C PRO A 97 -12.42 -25.73 -12.09
N GLN A 98 -12.74 -26.28 -10.90
CA GLN A 98 -13.39 -25.53 -9.82
C GLN A 98 -12.44 -24.63 -9.02
N LEU A 99 -11.12 -24.78 -9.21
CA LEU A 99 -10.11 -24.01 -8.48
C LEU A 99 -10.27 -22.50 -8.70
N LEU A 100 -10.60 -22.08 -9.93
CA LEU A 100 -10.81 -20.66 -10.22
C LEU A 100 -11.95 -20.06 -9.40
N ASN A 101 -13.06 -20.78 -9.27
CA ASN A 101 -14.23 -20.35 -8.50
C ASN A 101 -13.91 -20.27 -7.01
N LEU A 102 -13.07 -21.18 -6.50
CA LEU A 102 -12.64 -21.17 -5.11
C LEU A 102 -11.72 -19.98 -4.83
N LEU A 103 -10.75 -19.72 -5.72
CA LEU A 103 -9.84 -18.57 -5.61
C LEU A 103 -10.60 -17.24 -5.73
N SER A 104 -11.57 -17.13 -6.63
CA SER A 104 -12.42 -15.94 -6.74
C SER A 104 -13.32 -15.76 -5.52
N GLY A 105 -13.85 -16.85 -4.94
CA GLY A 105 -14.61 -16.80 -3.68
C GLY A 105 -13.76 -16.32 -2.50
N ILE A 106 -12.48 -16.72 -2.43
CA ILE A 106 -11.54 -16.22 -1.42
C ILE A 106 -11.26 -14.73 -1.63
N ALA A 107 -11.06 -14.29 -2.86
CA ALA A 107 -10.85 -12.88 -3.19
C ALA A 107 -12.08 -12.02 -2.82
N ALA A 108 -13.28 -12.49 -3.19
CA ALA A 108 -14.52 -11.80 -2.85
C ALA A 108 -14.76 -11.69 -1.33
N ALA A 109 -14.23 -12.64 -0.53
CA ALA A 109 -14.29 -12.56 0.93
C ALA A 109 -13.35 -11.50 1.53
N THR A 110 -12.29 -11.13 0.81
CA THR A 110 -11.37 -10.05 1.21
C THR A 110 -11.88 -8.68 0.83
N ASP A 111 -12.73 -8.60 -0.18
CA ASP A 111 -13.32 -7.35 -0.66
C ASP A 111 -14.32 -6.76 0.35
N PRO A 112 -14.52 -5.42 0.32
CA PRO A 112 -15.57 -4.79 1.11
C PRO A 112 -16.93 -5.40 0.76
N PRO A 113 -17.80 -5.67 1.75
CA PRO A 113 -19.15 -6.13 1.45
C PRO A 113 -19.81 -5.09 0.56
N THR A 114 -20.22 -5.49 -0.63
CA THR A 114 -20.93 -4.64 -1.59
C THR A 114 -22.29 -4.32 -1.00
N THR A 115 -22.39 -3.22 -0.24
CA THR A 115 -23.63 -2.78 0.39
C THR A 115 -24.59 -2.21 -0.66
N THR A 116 -25.27 -3.08 -1.40
CA THR A 116 -26.68 -2.88 -1.80
C THR A 116 -27.53 -3.79 -0.93
N SER A 117 -27.53 -3.50 0.36
CA SER A 117 -28.65 -3.82 1.23
C SER A 117 -28.89 -2.57 2.02
N THR A 118 -29.41 -1.58 1.31
CA THR A 118 -30.17 -0.49 1.87
C THR A 118 -31.21 -1.14 2.78
N SER A 119 -30.96 -1.15 4.08
CA SER A 119 -32.02 -1.22 5.08
C SER A 119 -32.82 0.08 4.97
N SER A 120 -33.54 0.24 3.84
CA SER A 120 -34.52 1.29 3.63
C SER A 120 -35.85 0.73 4.08
N LEU A 121 -36.17 1.02 5.34
CA LEU A 121 -37.50 1.47 5.76
C LEU A 121 -38.69 0.75 5.12
N THR A 122 -39.03 -0.43 5.63
CA THR A 122 -40.44 -0.84 5.68
C THR A 122 -40.93 -0.65 7.11
N GLU A 123 -41.30 0.59 7.41
CA GLU A 123 -42.12 0.92 8.57
C GLU A 123 -43.55 0.50 8.25
N THR A 124 -43.98 -0.65 8.76
CA THR A 124 -45.40 -0.97 8.91
C THR A 124 -45.60 -2.01 10.01
N ALA A 125 -46.38 -1.59 11.01
CA ALA A 125 -47.20 -2.38 11.93
C ALA A 125 -46.53 -3.23 13.02
N ALA A 126 -46.53 -2.65 14.23
CA ALA A 126 -47.04 -3.23 15.48
C ALA A 126 -46.82 -4.74 15.76
N GLY A 127 -45.99 -5.02 16.77
CA GLY A 127 -45.96 -6.32 17.45
C GLY A 127 -44.83 -6.41 18.48
N ASN A 128 -45.18 -6.25 19.76
CA ASN A 128 -44.29 -6.44 20.91
C ASN A 128 -43.72 -7.88 20.95
N THR A 129 -42.52 -8.08 20.43
CA THR A 129 -41.59 -9.13 20.89
C THR A 129 -40.18 -8.61 20.73
N ALA A 130 -39.53 -8.29 21.84
CA ALA A 130 -38.12 -7.89 21.86
C ALA A 130 -37.25 -9.01 21.27
N PRO A 131 -36.48 -8.77 20.20
CA PRO A 131 -35.54 -9.76 19.72
C PRO A 131 -34.39 -9.83 20.72
N ARG A 132 -34.08 -11.05 21.19
CA ARG A 132 -32.86 -11.33 21.95
C ARG A 132 -31.67 -10.76 21.18
N TYR A 133 -31.02 -9.78 21.78
CA TYR A 133 -29.78 -9.19 21.30
C TYR A 133 -28.65 -10.21 21.48
N THR A 134 -28.61 -11.20 20.60
CA THR A 134 -27.46 -12.09 20.39
C THR A 134 -26.95 -11.90 18.97
N GLY A 135 -26.71 -10.64 18.60
CA GLY A 135 -26.05 -10.28 17.35
C GLY A 135 -24.80 -9.50 17.70
N LYS A 136 -23.63 -10.10 17.52
CA LYS A 136 -22.37 -9.35 17.52
C LYS A 136 -22.55 -8.26 16.46
N LYS A 137 -22.52 -6.97 16.86
CA LYS A 137 -22.58 -5.86 15.91
C LYS A 137 -21.46 -6.11 14.90
N GLN A 138 -21.83 -6.28 13.63
CA GLN A 138 -20.84 -6.47 12.57
C GLN A 138 -19.93 -5.24 12.59
N GLU A 139 -18.66 -5.47 12.88
CA GLU A 139 -17.65 -4.43 12.91
C GLU A 139 -17.55 -3.82 11.51
N PRO A 140 -17.42 -2.49 11.38
CA PRO A 140 -17.30 -1.86 10.06
C PRO A 140 -16.12 -2.47 9.32
N TRP A 141 -16.30 -2.73 8.02
CA TRP A 141 -15.25 -3.38 7.23
C TRP A 141 -13.96 -2.55 7.24
N THR A 142 -12.85 -3.21 7.52
CA THR A 142 -11.49 -2.69 7.37
C THR A 142 -10.68 -3.67 6.50
N PRO A 143 -9.57 -3.23 5.88
CA PRO A 143 -8.69 -4.14 5.13
C PRO A 143 -8.24 -5.34 5.97
N ASP A 144 -7.93 -5.13 7.25
CA ASP A 144 -7.53 -6.20 8.18
C ASP A 144 -8.66 -7.22 8.40
N ILE A 145 -9.91 -6.75 8.54
CA ILE A 145 -11.11 -7.62 8.63
C ILE A 145 -11.29 -8.40 7.32
N GLY A 146 -11.06 -7.76 6.16
CA GLY A 146 -11.08 -8.43 4.86
C GLY A 146 -10.05 -9.56 4.78
N ILE A 147 -8.80 -9.29 5.16
CA ILE A 147 -7.74 -10.31 5.22
C ILE A 147 -8.15 -11.44 6.17
N GLN A 148 -8.67 -11.13 7.36
CA GLN A 148 -9.09 -12.14 8.32
C GLN A 148 -10.19 -13.05 7.76
N LYS A 149 -11.20 -12.47 7.10
CA LYS A 149 -12.26 -13.24 6.42
C LYS A 149 -11.71 -14.10 5.30
N GLY A 150 -10.82 -13.56 4.47
CA GLY A 150 -10.13 -14.33 3.43
C GLY A 150 -9.33 -15.50 4.00
N MET A 151 -8.63 -15.30 5.12
CA MET A 151 -7.89 -16.36 5.83
C MET A 151 -8.81 -17.46 6.37
N GLU A 152 -9.98 -17.09 6.92
CA GLU A 152 -10.97 -18.05 7.40
C GLU A 152 -11.55 -18.90 6.25
N VAL A 153 -11.89 -18.27 5.13
CA VAL A 153 -12.37 -18.96 3.92
C VAL A 153 -11.28 -19.87 3.36
N LEU A 154 -10.04 -19.37 3.23
CA LEU A 154 -8.91 -20.15 2.76
C LEU A 154 -8.62 -21.36 3.66
N LYS A 155 -8.67 -21.17 4.99
CA LYS A 155 -8.47 -22.25 5.95
C LYS A 155 -9.54 -23.32 5.79
N SER A 156 -10.80 -22.90 5.62
CA SER A 156 -11.94 -23.81 5.42
C SER A 156 -11.81 -24.57 4.10
N ALA A 157 -11.48 -23.88 3.01
CA ALA A 157 -11.32 -24.47 1.68
C ALA A 157 -10.15 -25.48 1.64
N ARG A 158 -9.07 -25.22 2.40
CA ARG A 158 -7.95 -26.16 2.55
C ARG A 158 -8.31 -27.42 3.36
N GLN A 159 -9.25 -27.29 4.30
CA GLN A 159 -9.70 -28.39 5.18
C GLN A 159 -10.88 -29.19 4.62
N ALA A 160 -11.55 -28.67 3.58
CA ALA A 160 -12.58 -29.39 2.86
C ALA A 160 -12.04 -30.75 2.38
N ARG A 161 -12.92 -31.76 2.27
CA ARG A 161 -12.54 -33.05 1.68
C ARG A 161 -12.82 -33.02 0.19
N GLY A 162 -11.92 -33.59 -0.61
CA GLY A 162 -12.07 -33.71 -2.05
C GLY A 162 -10.98 -32.98 -2.85
N THR A 163 -11.14 -33.05 -4.17
CA THR A 163 -10.22 -32.50 -5.19
C THR A 163 -10.04 -30.99 -5.07
N ASP A 164 -11.05 -30.29 -4.60
CA ASP A 164 -11.05 -28.83 -4.44
C ASP A 164 -9.99 -28.36 -3.43
N SER A 165 -9.90 -29.07 -2.30
CA SER A 165 -8.89 -28.81 -1.27
C SER A 165 -7.47 -29.12 -1.75
N GLU A 166 -7.35 -30.10 -2.67
CA GLU A 166 -6.08 -30.52 -3.25
C GLU A 166 -5.59 -29.49 -4.28
N GLY A 167 -6.48 -29.01 -5.15
CA GLY A 167 -6.16 -27.92 -6.07
C GLY A 167 -5.68 -26.66 -5.35
N ILE A 168 -6.27 -26.31 -4.19
CA ILE A 168 -5.80 -25.18 -3.38
C ILE A 168 -4.41 -25.43 -2.80
N ARG A 169 -4.13 -26.65 -2.31
CA ARG A 169 -2.80 -26.99 -1.77
C ARG A 169 -1.73 -26.96 -2.86
N GLU A 170 -2.01 -27.53 -4.03
CA GLU A 170 -1.11 -27.49 -5.19
C GLU A 170 -0.90 -26.06 -5.69
N PHE A 171 -1.95 -25.23 -5.75
CA PHE A 171 -1.84 -23.82 -6.13
C PHE A 171 -0.93 -23.03 -5.18
N ILE A 172 -1.12 -23.19 -3.86
CA ILE A 172 -0.29 -22.52 -2.86
C ILE A 172 1.18 -22.94 -3.03
N GLU A 173 1.42 -24.22 -3.26
CA GLU A 173 2.79 -24.72 -3.45
C GLU A 173 3.41 -24.19 -4.73
N LEU A 174 2.67 -24.20 -5.84
CA LEU A 174 3.11 -23.61 -7.10
C LEU A 174 3.46 -22.11 -6.93
N HIS A 175 2.61 -21.36 -6.23
CA HIS A 175 2.85 -19.94 -5.95
C HIS A 175 4.11 -19.73 -5.10
N ARG A 176 4.38 -20.59 -4.10
CA ARG A 176 5.62 -20.54 -3.31
C ARG A 176 6.85 -20.80 -4.16
N LEU A 177 6.81 -21.83 -5.00
CA LEU A 177 7.92 -22.18 -5.89
C LEU A 177 8.19 -21.05 -6.89
N TRP A 178 7.14 -20.46 -7.46
CA TRP A 178 7.25 -19.30 -8.32
C TRP A 178 7.89 -18.11 -7.58
N GLN A 179 7.43 -17.79 -6.37
CA GLN A 179 8.03 -16.72 -5.56
C GLN A 179 9.50 -16.97 -5.25
N ALA A 180 9.86 -18.21 -4.89
CA ALA A 180 11.25 -18.59 -4.63
C ALA A 180 12.13 -18.40 -5.88
N ARG A 181 11.65 -18.80 -7.06
CA ARG A 181 12.34 -18.58 -8.35
C ARG A 181 12.55 -17.08 -8.63
N GLN A 182 11.54 -16.24 -8.36
CA GLN A 182 11.66 -14.79 -8.55
C GLN A 182 12.65 -14.17 -7.56
N GLN A 183 12.67 -14.62 -6.31
CA GLN A 183 13.64 -14.16 -5.32
C GLN A 183 15.07 -14.58 -5.68
N GLU A 184 15.25 -15.81 -6.15
CA GLU A 184 16.55 -16.30 -6.60
C GLU A 184 17.06 -15.54 -7.84
N ALA A 185 16.19 -15.30 -8.82
CA ALA A 185 16.53 -14.48 -9.99
C ALA A 185 16.95 -13.06 -9.59
N ALA A 186 16.20 -12.42 -8.68
CA ALA A 186 16.55 -11.11 -8.15
C ALA A 186 17.88 -11.11 -7.38
N ALA A 187 18.14 -12.15 -6.57
CA ALA A 187 19.39 -12.29 -5.83
C ALA A 187 20.59 -12.52 -6.77
N ASN A 188 20.44 -13.34 -7.80
CA ASN A 188 21.45 -13.56 -8.82
C ASN A 188 21.76 -12.28 -9.59
N GLN A 189 20.73 -11.53 -9.99
CA GLN A 189 20.90 -10.22 -10.64
C GLN A 189 21.64 -9.23 -9.73
N ALA A 190 21.25 -9.14 -8.45
CA ALA A 190 21.94 -8.26 -7.49
C ALA A 190 23.42 -8.65 -7.31
N ARG A 191 23.72 -9.95 -7.35
CA ARG A 191 25.10 -10.45 -7.29
C ARG A 191 25.89 -10.06 -8.54
N THR A 192 25.34 -10.25 -9.74
CA THR A 192 26.00 -9.87 -11.00
C THR A 192 26.23 -8.36 -11.06
N ASP A 193 25.26 -7.56 -10.60
CA ASP A 193 25.37 -6.11 -10.56
C ASP A 193 26.47 -5.66 -9.58
N ARG A 194 26.57 -6.31 -8.42
CA ARG A 194 27.65 -6.05 -7.46
C ARG A 194 29.02 -6.40 -8.02
N GLU A 195 29.15 -7.54 -8.68
CA GLU A 195 30.40 -7.97 -9.33
C GLU A 195 30.79 -7.02 -10.47
N ALA A 196 29.83 -6.60 -11.30
CA ALA A 196 30.04 -5.61 -12.35
C ALA A 196 30.48 -4.24 -11.79
N ALA A 197 29.82 -3.77 -10.72
CA ALA A 197 30.20 -2.53 -10.05
C ALA A 197 31.60 -2.60 -9.43
N ALA A 198 31.97 -3.73 -8.83
CA ALA A 198 33.31 -3.95 -8.31
C ALA A 198 34.37 -3.96 -9.43
N ALA A 199 34.08 -4.62 -10.55
CA ALA A 199 34.96 -4.62 -11.72
C ALA A 199 35.12 -3.22 -12.33
N ALA A 200 34.04 -2.44 -12.41
CA ALA A 200 34.08 -1.05 -12.89
C ALA A 200 34.94 -0.16 -11.97
N ARG A 201 34.78 -0.27 -10.65
CA ARG A 201 35.61 0.45 -9.67
C ARG A 201 37.08 0.10 -9.79
N LYS A 202 37.41 -1.18 -9.98
CA LYS A 202 38.80 -1.63 -10.18
C LYS A 202 39.41 -1.03 -11.45
N LYS A 203 38.68 -1.07 -12.58
CA LYS A 203 39.14 -0.46 -13.84
C LYS A 203 39.40 1.04 -13.72
N LEU A 204 38.53 1.75 -13.00
CA LEU A 204 38.71 3.18 -12.74
C LEU A 204 39.98 3.44 -11.92
N ALA A 205 40.18 2.70 -10.83
CA ALA A 205 41.37 2.83 -10.00
C ALA A 205 42.68 2.50 -10.75
N GLU A 206 42.64 1.52 -11.66
CA GLU A 206 43.79 1.19 -12.53
C GLU A 206 44.09 2.32 -13.53
N ALA A 207 43.05 2.91 -14.14
CA ALA A 207 43.21 4.05 -15.04
C ALA A 207 43.78 5.27 -14.31
N ASP A 208 43.27 5.59 -13.12
CA ASP A 208 43.78 6.67 -12.27
C ASP A 208 45.27 6.44 -11.91
N ALA A 209 45.63 5.22 -11.51
CA ALA A 209 47.01 4.87 -11.18
C ALA A 209 47.96 4.97 -12.40
N GLN A 210 47.49 4.64 -13.60
CA GLN A 210 48.26 4.81 -14.84
C GLN A 210 48.46 6.29 -15.18
N ALA A 211 47.41 7.10 -15.08
CA ALA A 211 47.50 8.54 -15.32
C ALA A 211 48.50 9.22 -14.37
N ILE A 212 48.48 8.86 -13.08
CA ILE A 212 49.45 9.38 -12.10
C ILE A 212 50.88 9.00 -12.50
N LYS A 213 51.13 7.74 -12.90
CA LYS A 213 52.46 7.30 -13.33
C LYS A 213 52.97 8.10 -14.53
N GLU A 214 52.12 8.33 -15.54
CA GLU A 214 52.50 9.12 -16.71
C GLU A 214 52.85 10.57 -16.35
N LEU A 215 52.13 11.18 -15.41
CA LEU A 215 52.42 12.54 -14.94
C LEU A 215 53.77 12.60 -14.22
N LEU A 216 54.06 11.63 -13.35
CA LEU A 216 55.35 11.54 -12.64
C LEU A 216 56.53 11.35 -13.60
N GLU A 217 56.39 10.50 -14.62
CA GLU A 217 57.44 10.30 -15.63
C GLU A 217 57.67 11.59 -16.46
N LYS A 218 56.60 12.31 -16.82
CA LYS A 218 56.71 13.61 -17.50
C LYS A 218 57.40 14.67 -16.64
N GLU A 219 57.07 14.74 -15.35
CA GLU A 219 57.71 15.65 -14.41
C GLU A 219 59.21 15.35 -14.28
N LYS A 220 59.56 14.08 -14.10
CA LYS A 220 60.95 13.63 -14.01
C LYS A 220 61.75 13.91 -15.29
N ALA A 221 61.13 13.78 -16.46
CA ALA A 221 61.75 14.12 -17.73
C ALA A 221 61.96 15.63 -17.90
N SER A 222 61.05 16.46 -17.37
CA SER A 222 61.17 17.93 -17.42
C SER A 222 62.17 18.50 -16.41
N ALA A 223 62.49 17.77 -15.34
CA ALA A 223 63.44 18.18 -14.31
C ALA A 223 64.91 17.82 -14.62
N ARG A 224 65.18 17.16 -15.75
CA ARG A 224 66.52 16.84 -16.26
C ARG A 224 66.90 17.75 -17.41
#